data_AF-A0AAP3BD51-F1
#
_entry.id   AF-A0AAP3BD51-F1
#
_cell.length_a   1.000
_cell.length_b   1.000
_cell.length_c   1.000
_cell.angle_alpha   90.00
_cell.angle_beta   90.00
_cell.angle_gamma   90.00
#
_symmetry.space_group_name_H-M   'P 1'
#
loop_
_entity.id
_entity.type
_entity.pdbx_description
1 polymer ?
#
loop_
_entity_poly.entity_id
_entity_poly.type
_entity_poly.pdbx_seq_one_letter_code
_entity_poly.pdbx_strand_id
1 'polypeptide(L)'
;MSCYLIRVENGHKVARSITSQEEYKLIRGSYEQKANLRLAREGNDGAKRRLVQFNYSGHYPQGVVKGTKLPSRAFGFDLDDKQDFEKAAKLMLQEPEKYGLLMLERSARQGGHAVCKREMGKTILENQVRIAKMLECEMDTSAHDINRVYFTTSADADDLLYLSPELFKDDYEEAAVAAEGKVLEEREKYGQEELPPGAHKANKHYKPWLENVEEKALNPQNSSKNQAQPVSASPSSSSSSSNDYLGIPYSEIISKWWQMYNDGHEPVRSNRNTLTFELAVNLRHICGFDRSLMTQIIPCYDGFPEQEKMACINSALNEKITQMPKRLKDVLAALRQEKLKQGASNATADAESEALVNALDEANAKDEMFYFNALPKMPQGVRDSINAVGPPLAMPVITAICPAIGMLATGVKVAVHGKMNSLNLISYIAGDFASGKGSIDPVVDAWTSEVKQMDKMYRVSSSLFLKTSWKHPC
;
A
#
# COMPACT_ATOMS: atom_id res chain seq x y z
N MET A 1 6.07 28.97 -11.36
CA MET A 1 7.16 28.63 -10.41
C MET A 1 7.07 27.17 -10.04
N SER A 2 8.12 26.38 -10.23
CA SER A 2 8.09 24.93 -9.95
C SER A 2 8.68 24.55 -8.58
N CYS A 3 8.82 25.48 -7.63
CA CYS A 3 9.43 25.22 -6.31
C CYS A 3 8.59 25.81 -5.18
N TYR A 4 8.14 24.95 -4.26
CA TYR A 4 7.30 25.32 -3.12
C TYR A 4 7.86 24.84 -1.80
N LEU A 5 8.05 25.75 -0.85
CA LEU A 5 8.35 25.43 0.54
C LEU A 5 7.09 24.90 1.23
N ILE A 6 7.19 23.70 1.78
CA ILE A 6 6.09 23.06 2.49
C ILE A 6 6.27 23.22 4.00
N ARG A 7 5.25 23.73 4.67
CA ARG A 7 5.18 23.87 6.13
C ARG A 7 3.90 23.25 6.67
N VAL A 8 3.91 22.93 7.96
CA VAL A 8 2.70 22.50 8.68
C VAL A 8 2.22 23.67 9.53
N GLU A 9 1.06 24.20 9.20
CA GLU A 9 0.40 25.30 9.92
C GLU A 9 -0.97 24.80 10.41
N ASN A 10 -1.25 24.94 11.70
CA ASN A 10 -2.50 24.46 12.32
C ASN A 10 -2.83 22.99 12.01
N GLY A 11 -1.81 22.13 11.85
CA GLY A 11 -1.99 20.72 11.50
C GLY A 11 -2.20 20.43 10.01
N HIS A 12 -2.18 21.45 9.15
CA HIS A 12 -2.34 21.31 7.69
C HIS A 12 -1.06 21.67 6.94
N LYS A 13 -0.77 20.92 5.86
CA LYS A 13 0.34 21.25 4.97
C LYS A 13 -0.04 22.44 4.08
N VAL A 14 0.78 23.48 4.14
CA VAL A 14 0.67 24.67 3.30
C VAL A 14 1.92 24.80 2.41
N ALA A 15 1.72 25.31 1.20
CA ALA A 15 2.75 25.52 0.21
C ALA A 15 2.98 27.02 -0.02
N ARG A 16 4.23 27.46 0.05
CA ARG A 16 4.65 28.82 -0.27
C ARG A 16 5.62 28.80 -1.44
N SER A 17 5.35 29.59 -2.48
CA SER A 17 6.24 29.69 -3.64
C SER A 17 7.61 30.24 -3.24
N ILE A 18 8.65 29.69 -3.87
CA ILE A 18 10.01 30.22 -3.83
C ILE A 18 10.33 30.76 -5.22
N THR A 19 10.68 32.04 -5.29
CA THR A 19 10.77 32.77 -6.56
C THR A 19 12.19 33.17 -6.93
N SER A 20 13.19 32.87 -6.09
CA SER A 20 14.58 33.18 -6.38
C SER A 20 15.55 32.13 -5.85
N GLN A 21 16.72 32.07 -6.50
CA GLN A 21 17.79 31.18 -6.12
C GLN A 21 18.39 31.57 -4.76
N GLU A 22 18.44 32.86 -4.47
CA GLU A 22 18.97 33.43 -3.24
C GLU A 22 18.12 32.99 -2.05
N GLU A 23 16.80 33.10 -2.16
CA GLU A 23 15.87 32.67 -1.12
C GLU A 23 15.98 31.16 -0.87
N TYR A 24 16.01 30.37 -1.94
CA TYR A 24 16.16 28.92 -1.86
C TYR A 24 17.43 28.51 -1.11
N LYS A 25 18.56 29.15 -1.45
CA LYS A 25 19.85 28.92 -0.76
C LYS A 25 19.83 29.41 0.68
N LEU A 26 19.21 30.54 0.97
CA LEU A 26 19.12 31.10 2.33
C LEU A 26 18.36 30.16 3.27
N ILE A 27 17.23 29.61 2.83
CA ILE A 27 16.44 28.65 3.61
C ILE A 27 17.26 27.39 3.92
N ARG A 28 17.93 26.84 2.89
CA ARG A 28 18.78 25.66 3.01
C ARG A 28 20.05 25.90 3.85
N GLY A 29 20.55 27.13 3.84
CA GLY A 29 21.72 27.57 4.57
C GLY A 29 21.46 27.97 6.02
N SER A 30 20.20 27.93 6.48
CA SER A 30 19.83 28.32 7.84
C SER A 30 20.52 27.45 8.89
N TYR A 31 20.82 28.05 10.05
CA TYR A 31 21.50 27.38 11.17
C TYR A 31 20.73 26.12 11.60
N GLU A 32 19.40 26.22 11.73
CA GLU A 32 18.54 25.11 12.12
C GLU A 32 18.58 23.95 11.11
N GLN A 33 18.57 24.27 9.81
CA GLN A 33 18.65 23.26 8.75
C GLN A 33 19.99 22.53 8.78
N LYS A 34 21.11 23.26 8.92
CA LYS A 34 22.45 22.65 9.01
C LYS A 34 22.59 21.78 10.27
N ALA A 35 22.06 22.24 11.41
CA ALA A 35 22.08 21.48 12.66
C ALA A 35 21.24 20.19 12.57
N ASN A 36 20.01 20.27 12.04
CA ASN A 36 19.16 19.10 11.84
C ASN A 36 19.78 18.12 10.82
N LEU A 37 20.43 18.62 9.76
CA LEU A 37 21.10 17.78 8.77
C LEU A 37 22.25 16.97 9.36
N ARG A 38 23.08 17.59 10.20
CA ARG A 38 24.16 16.89 10.91
C ARG A 38 23.61 15.75 11.76
N LEU A 39 22.59 16.03 12.58
CA LEU A 39 21.96 15.01 13.42
C LEU A 39 21.27 13.91 12.58
N ALA A 40 20.65 14.27 11.46
CA ALA A 40 20.01 13.32 10.56
C ALA A 40 21.03 12.34 9.94
N ARG A 41 22.22 12.83 9.58
CA ARG A 41 23.36 12.04 9.10
C ARG A 41 23.92 11.09 10.17
N GLU A 42 23.88 11.50 11.43
CA GLU A 42 24.22 10.67 12.59
C GLU A 42 23.12 9.64 12.93
N GLY A 43 22.02 9.58 12.17
CA GLY A 43 20.95 8.59 12.32
C GLY A 43 19.72 9.08 13.07
N ASN A 44 19.63 10.35 13.46
CA ASN A 44 18.49 10.88 14.20
C ASN A 44 17.25 11.10 13.30
N ASP A 45 16.29 10.17 13.35
CA ASP A 45 15.03 10.26 12.60
C ASP A 45 14.17 11.49 12.93
N GLY A 46 14.23 11.95 14.19
CA GLY A 46 13.52 13.15 14.62
C GLY A 46 14.06 14.40 13.93
N ALA A 47 15.40 14.51 13.82
CA ALA A 47 16.06 15.60 13.10
C ALA A 47 15.79 15.53 11.59
N LYS A 48 15.80 14.33 10.99
CA LYS A 48 15.43 14.14 9.57
C LYS A 48 14.03 14.69 9.27
N ARG A 49 13.05 14.41 10.13
CA ARG A 49 11.66 14.89 9.98
C ARG A 49 11.51 16.41 10.14
N ARG A 50 12.50 17.09 10.72
CA ARG A 50 12.55 18.56 10.85
C ARG A 50 13.31 19.25 9.73
N LEU A 51 13.90 18.50 8.79
CA LEU A 51 14.53 19.11 7.63
C LEU A 51 13.49 19.88 6.81
N VAL A 52 13.96 20.95 6.18
CA VAL A 52 13.17 21.74 5.24
C VAL A 52 12.59 20.82 4.15
N GLN A 53 11.31 21.01 3.83
CA GLN A 53 10.58 20.23 2.85
C GLN A 53 10.23 21.11 1.65
N PHE A 54 10.60 20.64 0.46
CA PHE A 54 10.16 21.26 -0.79
C PHE A 54 9.28 20.31 -1.60
N ASN A 55 8.36 20.87 -2.37
CA ASN A 55 7.67 20.16 -3.44
C ASN A 55 8.02 20.84 -4.77
N TYR A 56 8.23 20.00 -5.79
CA TYR A 56 8.58 20.46 -7.13
C TYR A 56 7.55 20.08 -8.21
N SER A 57 6.71 19.10 -7.90
CA SER A 57 5.82 18.45 -8.88
C SER A 57 4.43 19.08 -8.97
N GLY A 58 3.97 19.77 -7.92
CA GLY A 58 2.66 20.39 -7.85
C GLY A 58 2.69 21.92 -7.97
N HIS A 59 1.59 22.49 -8.44
CA HIS A 59 1.33 23.93 -8.48
C HIS A 59 0.25 24.32 -7.47
N TYR A 60 0.53 25.27 -6.58
CA TYR A 60 -0.36 25.61 -5.45
C TYR A 60 -0.73 27.11 -5.43
N PRO A 61 -1.65 27.57 -6.30
CA PRO A 61 -2.02 28.99 -6.37
C PRO A 61 -2.65 29.50 -5.05
N GLN A 62 -3.37 28.63 -4.35
CA GLN A 62 -4.04 28.94 -3.07
C GLN A 62 -3.21 28.53 -1.85
N GLY A 63 -1.99 28.01 -2.04
CA GLY A 63 -1.13 27.53 -0.96
C GLY A 63 -1.64 26.27 -0.21
N VAL A 64 -2.74 25.66 -0.64
CA VAL A 64 -3.28 24.42 -0.05
C VAL A 64 -2.68 23.20 -0.75
N VAL A 65 -2.03 22.32 0.01
CA VAL A 65 -1.43 21.09 -0.55
C VAL A 65 -2.45 19.96 -0.70
N LYS A 66 -3.28 19.75 0.32
CA LYS A 66 -4.19 18.60 0.38
C LYS A 66 -5.23 18.67 -0.74
N GLY A 67 -5.30 17.64 -1.57
CA GLY A 67 -6.29 17.51 -2.65
C GLY A 67 -5.93 18.25 -3.93
N THR A 68 -4.82 18.98 -3.96
CA THR A 68 -4.34 19.66 -5.16
C THR A 68 -3.71 18.65 -6.12
N LYS A 69 -4.11 18.73 -7.39
CA LYS A 69 -3.61 17.89 -8.50
C LYS A 69 -3.10 18.71 -9.69
N LEU A 70 -2.80 19.99 -9.46
CA LEU A 70 -2.31 20.87 -10.52
C LEU A 70 -0.83 20.58 -10.80
N PRO A 71 -0.45 20.25 -12.05
CA PRO A 71 0.93 19.92 -12.37
C PRO A 71 1.82 21.15 -12.45
N SER A 72 3.02 20.99 -11.91
CA SER A 72 4.14 21.91 -12.08
C SER A 72 4.83 21.71 -13.44
N ARG A 73 5.87 22.47 -13.76
CA ARG A 73 6.71 22.27 -14.97
C ARG A 73 7.99 21.48 -14.65
N ALA A 74 8.22 21.18 -13.39
CA ALA A 74 9.24 20.26 -12.93
C ALA A 74 8.61 19.08 -12.19
N PHE A 75 9.43 18.07 -11.91
CA PHE A 75 9.09 17.00 -10.99
C PHE A 75 10.34 16.56 -10.23
N GLY A 76 10.14 16.04 -9.02
CA GLY A 76 11.22 15.41 -8.24
C GLY A 76 11.41 13.93 -8.59
N PHE A 77 12.65 13.47 -8.51
CA PHE A 77 13.08 12.11 -8.77
C PHE A 77 14.02 11.64 -7.65
N ASP A 78 13.58 10.62 -6.91
CA ASP A 78 14.34 10.01 -5.80
C ASP A 78 15.35 9.00 -6.35
N LEU A 79 16.61 9.11 -5.92
CA LEU A 79 17.68 8.16 -6.19
C LEU A 79 18.13 7.56 -4.85
N ASP A 80 17.58 6.41 -4.47
CA ASP A 80 17.76 5.83 -3.12
C ASP A 80 19.10 5.12 -2.91
N ASP A 81 19.65 4.49 -3.95
CA ASP A 81 20.91 3.76 -3.87
C ASP A 81 22.11 4.69 -4.07
N LYS A 82 23.19 4.46 -3.31
CA LYS A 82 24.39 5.29 -3.33
C LYS A 82 25.14 5.17 -4.66
N GLN A 83 25.29 3.96 -5.19
CA GLN A 83 26.03 3.70 -6.43
C GLN A 83 25.24 4.23 -7.63
N ASP A 84 23.92 3.98 -7.65
CA ASP A 84 23.04 4.52 -8.69
C ASP A 84 23.05 6.04 -8.69
N PHE A 85 22.99 6.68 -7.52
CA PHE A 85 23.11 8.13 -7.41
C PHE A 85 24.46 8.65 -7.92
N GLU A 86 25.57 8.03 -7.55
CA GLU A 86 26.90 8.47 -8.01
C GLU A 86 27.04 8.36 -9.54
N LYS A 87 26.55 7.27 -10.14
CA LYS A 87 26.49 7.09 -11.60
C LYS A 87 25.58 8.14 -12.25
N ALA A 88 24.36 8.30 -11.74
CA ALA A 88 23.36 9.23 -12.26
C ALA A 88 23.83 10.68 -12.17
N ALA A 89 24.38 11.09 -11.02
CA ALA A 89 24.90 12.43 -10.80
C ALA A 89 26.02 12.76 -11.79
N LYS A 90 26.94 11.82 -12.06
CA LYS A 90 28.00 12.02 -13.04
C LYS A 90 27.43 12.25 -14.45
N LEU A 91 26.47 11.42 -14.89
CA LEU A 91 25.84 11.56 -16.21
C LEU A 91 25.03 12.85 -16.34
N MET A 92 24.24 13.17 -15.31
CA MET A 92 23.41 14.37 -15.27
C MET A 92 24.24 15.67 -15.26
N LEU A 93 25.37 15.69 -14.57
CA LEU A 93 26.26 16.86 -14.54
C LEU A 93 27.05 17.02 -15.86
N GLN A 94 27.29 15.93 -16.60
CA GLN A 94 27.94 15.99 -17.91
C GLN A 94 27.01 16.58 -18.99
N GLU A 95 25.74 16.18 -18.99
CA GLU A 95 24.74 16.65 -19.97
C GLU A 95 23.44 17.12 -19.30
N PRO A 96 23.44 18.21 -18.50
CA PRO A 96 22.26 18.63 -17.73
C PRO A 96 21.01 18.86 -18.59
N GLU A 97 21.20 19.43 -19.78
CA GLU A 97 20.10 19.75 -20.71
C GLU A 97 19.39 18.49 -21.23
N LYS A 98 20.13 17.40 -21.47
CA LYS A 98 19.58 16.13 -21.96
C LYS A 98 18.52 15.56 -21.02
N TYR A 99 18.74 15.68 -19.72
CA TYR A 99 17.80 15.21 -18.70
C TYR A 99 16.79 16.29 -18.27
N GLY A 100 16.94 17.52 -18.79
CA GLY A 100 16.20 18.68 -18.31
C GLY A 100 16.49 18.99 -16.84
N LEU A 101 17.71 18.76 -16.37
CA LEU A 101 18.09 18.90 -14.97
C LEU A 101 17.92 20.35 -14.49
N LEU A 102 17.26 20.52 -13.35
CA LEU A 102 17.01 21.81 -12.69
C LEU A 102 17.66 21.88 -11.31
N MET A 103 17.73 20.77 -10.58
CA MET A 103 18.41 20.68 -9.29
C MET A 103 18.96 19.26 -9.08
N LEU A 104 20.13 19.15 -8.47
CA LEU A 104 20.68 17.87 -8.03
C LEU A 104 21.28 18.04 -6.64
N GLU A 105 20.90 17.16 -5.71
CA GLU A 105 21.42 17.19 -4.34
C GLU A 105 21.68 15.79 -3.79
N ARG A 106 22.60 15.71 -2.82
CA ARG A 106 22.76 14.52 -1.97
C ARG A 106 21.67 14.52 -0.90
N SER A 107 21.19 13.33 -0.55
CA SER A 107 20.23 13.17 0.56
C SER A 107 20.94 13.20 1.92
N ALA A 108 20.17 13.23 3.01
CA ALA A 108 20.71 13.19 4.36
C ALA A 108 21.31 11.81 4.76
N ARG A 109 21.03 10.73 4.03
CA ARG A 109 21.52 9.37 4.36
C ARG A 109 22.36 8.79 3.23
N GLN A 110 21.68 8.25 2.22
CA GLN A 110 22.26 7.62 1.06
C GLN A 110 21.49 8.06 -0.18
N GLY A 111 22.17 8.07 -1.32
CA GLY A 111 21.57 8.52 -2.57
C GLY A 111 21.38 10.05 -2.63
N GLY A 112 20.33 10.49 -3.31
CA GLY A 112 20.03 11.91 -3.53
C GLY A 112 18.71 12.18 -4.24
N HIS A 113 18.47 13.46 -4.54
CA HIS A 113 17.29 13.90 -5.25
C HIS A 113 17.71 14.67 -6.50
N ALA A 114 17.03 14.41 -7.60
CA ALA A 114 17.09 15.23 -8.81
C ALA A 114 15.74 15.91 -9.02
N VAL A 115 15.76 17.12 -9.56
CA VAL A 115 14.57 17.80 -10.08
C VAL A 115 14.81 18.03 -11.55
N CYS A 116 13.90 17.55 -12.39
CA CYS A 116 13.99 17.64 -13.84
C CYS A 116 12.77 18.36 -14.40
N LYS A 117 12.91 18.95 -15.59
CA LYS A 117 11.80 19.46 -16.39
C LYS A 117 10.83 18.31 -16.69
N ARG A 118 9.55 18.56 -16.43
CA ARG A 118 8.46 17.69 -16.80
C ARG A 118 8.17 17.86 -18.28
N GLU A 119 7.94 16.75 -18.97
CA GLU A 119 7.37 16.76 -20.30
C GLU A 119 5.88 17.09 -20.21
N MET A 120 5.45 18.18 -20.87
CA MET A 120 4.06 18.65 -20.83
C MET A 120 3.13 17.58 -21.43
N GLY A 121 1.95 17.39 -20.84
CA GLY A 121 1.00 16.34 -21.22
C GLY A 121 1.36 14.94 -20.73
N LYS A 122 2.47 14.78 -19.99
CA LYS A 122 2.87 13.52 -19.34
C LYS A 122 2.69 13.59 -17.82
N THR A 123 2.31 12.48 -17.21
CA THR A 123 2.15 12.32 -15.76
C THR A 123 3.50 12.33 -15.04
N ILE A 124 3.47 12.38 -13.71
CA ILE A 124 4.70 12.27 -12.91
C ILE A 124 5.36 10.89 -13.12
N LEU A 125 4.57 9.82 -13.16
CA LEU A 125 5.08 8.46 -13.35
C LEU A 125 5.75 8.28 -14.74
N GLU A 126 5.14 8.80 -15.82
CA GLU A 126 5.73 8.79 -17.16
C GLU A 126 7.09 9.50 -17.18
N ASN A 127 7.20 10.64 -16.50
CA ASN A 127 8.44 11.39 -16.39
C ASN A 127 9.51 10.68 -15.54
N GLN A 128 9.11 10.01 -14.45
CA GLN A 128 10.02 9.18 -13.65
C GLN A 128 10.57 8.01 -14.47
N VAL A 129 9.70 7.30 -15.20
CA VAL A 129 10.10 6.21 -16.11
C VAL A 129 11.05 6.70 -17.20
N ARG A 130 10.79 7.86 -17.80
CA ARG A 130 11.68 8.46 -18.80
C ARG A 130 13.10 8.66 -18.24
N ILE A 131 13.23 9.32 -17.10
CA ILE A 131 14.54 9.60 -16.49
C ILE A 131 15.25 8.31 -16.05
N ALA A 132 14.53 7.38 -15.41
CA ALA A 132 15.13 6.12 -14.98
C ALA A 132 15.61 5.26 -16.15
N LYS A 133 14.90 5.24 -17.28
CA LYS A 133 15.37 4.55 -18.50
C LYS A 133 16.63 5.20 -19.06
N MET A 134 16.72 6.52 -19.06
CA MET A 134 17.89 7.24 -19.57
C MET A 134 19.13 7.06 -18.68
N LEU A 135 18.94 6.90 -17.36
CA LEU A 135 20.03 6.70 -16.40
C LEU A 135 20.35 5.23 -16.10
N GLU A 136 19.44 4.32 -16.46
CA GLU A 136 19.45 2.92 -16.07
C GLU A 136 19.56 2.76 -14.54
N CYS A 137 18.69 3.45 -13.79
CA CYS A 137 18.67 3.44 -12.32
C CYS A 137 17.32 3.00 -11.78
N GLU A 138 17.34 2.25 -10.67
CA GLU A 138 16.11 1.75 -10.05
C GLU A 138 15.20 2.90 -9.60
N MET A 139 13.89 2.68 -9.67
CA MET A 139 12.91 3.63 -9.12
C MET A 139 11.90 2.94 -8.20
N ASP A 140 11.38 3.72 -7.26
CA ASP A 140 10.16 3.40 -6.53
C ASP A 140 8.94 3.88 -7.33
N THR A 141 8.22 2.94 -7.93
CA THR A 141 6.97 3.20 -8.69
C THR A 141 5.87 3.85 -7.85
N SER A 142 5.96 3.83 -6.52
CA SER A 142 5.01 4.53 -5.64
C SER A 142 5.33 6.02 -5.43
N ALA A 143 6.47 6.50 -5.93
CA ALA A 143 6.93 7.88 -5.72
C ALA A 143 6.33 8.91 -6.69
N HIS A 144 5.20 8.62 -7.33
CA HIS A 144 4.58 9.47 -8.34
C HIS A 144 3.51 10.44 -7.80
N ASP A 145 3.27 10.48 -6.48
CA ASP A 145 2.37 11.47 -5.87
C ASP A 145 2.84 12.89 -6.16
N ILE A 146 2.00 13.67 -6.82
CA ILE A 146 2.24 15.07 -7.18
C ILE A 146 2.51 15.96 -5.95
N ASN A 147 1.98 15.58 -4.78
CA ASN A 147 2.14 16.28 -3.51
C ASN A 147 3.34 15.75 -2.69
N ARG A 148 4.15 14.83 -3.26
CA ARG A 148 5.33 14.27 -2.59
C ARG A 148 6.32 15.38 -2.22
N VAL A 149 6.85 15.30 -1.00
CA VAL A 149 7.78 16.29 -0.46
C VAL A 149 9.17 15.69 -0.34
N TYR A 150 10.18 16.52 -0.59
CA TYR A 150 11.59 16.17 -0.54
C TYR A 150 12.24 16.87 0.64
N PHE A 151 12.83 16.09 1.53
CA PHE A 151 13.63 16.61 2.64
C PHE A 151 14.98 17.04 2.09
N THR A 152 15.19 18.35 2.00
CA THR A 152 16.39 18.91 1.38
C THR A 152 17.58 18.91 2.33
N THR A 153 18.78 19.07 1.78
CA THR A 153 20.04 19.22 2.52
C THR A 153 20.50 20.68 2.55
N SER A 154 21.77 20.96 2.84
CA SER A 154 22.25 22.34 2.93
C SER A 154 22.43 22.97 1.54
N ALA A 155 22.79 24.25 1.50
CA ALA A 155 23.18 24.95 0.26
C ALA A 155 24.69 24.81 -0.05
N ASP A 156 25.43 24.04 0.75
CA ASP A 156 26.87 23.86 0.57
C ASP A 156 27.13 23.03 -0.69
N ALA A 157 28.26 23.27 -1.36
CA ALA A 157 28.56 22.68 -2.67
C ALA A 157 28.66 21.15 -2.64
N ASP A 158 28.98 20.55 -1.49
CA ASP A 158 29.03 19.10 -1.30
C ASP A 158 27.62 18.46 -1.25
N ASP A 159 26.61 19.27 -0.90
CA ASP A 159 25.23 18.84 -0.73
C ASP A 159 24.37 19.20 -1.95
N LEU A 160 24.45 20.43 -2.43
CA LEU A 160 23.71 20.95 -3.59
C LEU A 160 24.64 21.00 -4.81
N LEU A 161 24.61 19.92 -5.60
CA LEU A 161 25.56 19.67 -6.69
C LEU A 161 25.23 20.47 -7.96
N TYR A 162 23.94 20.75 -8.21
CA TYR A 162 23.48 21.53 -9.35
C TYR A 162 22.24 22.32 -9.00
N LEU A 163 22.13 23.55 -9.51
CA LEU A 163 20.92 24.36 -9.40
C LEU A 163 20.80 25.33 -10.58
N SER A 164 19.76 25.16 -11.38
CA SER A 164 19.41 26.07 -12.48
C SER A 164 18.46 27.17 -12.01
N PRO A 165 18.68 28.44 -12.40
CA PRO A 165 17.72 29.52 -12.16
C PRO A 165 16.34 29.28 -12.78
N GLU A 166 16.24 28.42 -13.79
CA GLU A 166 14.96 28.08 -14.44
C GLU A 166 13.97 27.40 -13.50
N LEU A 167 14.43 26.74 -12.43
CA LEU A 167 13.54 26.18 -11.41
C LEU A 167 12.60 27.23 -10.79
N PHE A 168 13.07 28.47 -10.74
CA PHE A 168 12.38 29.64 -10.18
C PHE A 168 11.84 30.56 -11.27
N LYS A 169 11.70 30.08 -12.50
CA LYS A 169 11.12 30.86 -13.61
C LYS A 169 10.05 30.03 -14.27
N ASP A 170 8.82 30.50 -14.18
CA ASP A 170 7.70 29.81 -14.81
C ASP A 170 6.53 30.78 -14.87
N ASP A 171 6.01 30.94 -16.09
CA ASP A 171 4.81 31.70 -16.39
C ASP A 171 3.65 30.70 -16.47
N TYR A 172 2.76 30.74 -15.49
CA TYR A 172 1.59 29.85 -15.45
C TYR A 172 0.36 30.62 -15.89
N GLU A 173 -0.34 30.06 -16.88
CA GLU A 173 -1.74 30.39 -17.09
C GLU A 173 -2.58 29.39 -16.28
N GLU A 174 -3.19 29.86 -15.18
CA GLU A 174 -3.93 28.99 -14.25
C GLU A 174 -4.99 28.12 -14.94
N ALA A 175 -5.66 28.67 -15.96
CA ALA A 175 -6.64 27.95 -16.76
C ALA A 175 -6.01 26.79 -17.55
N ALA A 176 -4.84 27.00 -18.15
CA ALA A 176 -4.13 25.97 -18.90
C ALA A 176 -3.61 24.86 -17.98
N VAL A 177 -3.07 25.22 -16.81
CA VAL A 177 -2.61 24.25 -15.80
C VAL A 177 -3.77 23.42 -15.26
N ALA A 178 -4.91 24.06 -14.99
CA ALA A 178 -6.13 23.35 -14.55
C ALA A 178 -6.68 22.41 -15.62
N ALA A 179 -6.64 22.83 -16.89
CA ALA A 179 -7.03 21.98 -18.02
C ALA A 179 -6.09 20.78 -18.18
N GLU A 180 -4.78 20.99 -18.14
CA GLU A 180 -3.78 19.91 -18.20
C GLU A 180 -3.95 18.96 -17.02
N GLY A 181 -4.12 19.48 -15.79
CA GLY A 181 -4.31 18.65 -14.60
C GLY A 181 -5.50 17.70 -14.71
N LYS A 182 -6.63 18.16 -15.28
CA LYS A 182 -7.79 17.30 -15.55
C LYS A 182 -7.48 16.20 -16.57
N VAL A 183 -6.79 16.55 -17.66
CA VAL A 183 -6.40 15.58 -18.69
C VAL A 183 -5.45 14.52 -18.12
N LEU A 184 -4.48 14.92 -17.29
CA LEU A 184 -3.57 13.99 -16.64
C LEU A 184 -4.30 13.09 -15.64
N GLU A 185 -5.23 13.64 -14.86
CA GLU A 185 -6.06 12.85 -13.93
C GLU A 185 -6.93 11.82 -14.68
N GLU A 186 -7.50 12.17 -15.83
CA GLU A 186 -8.22 11.22 -16.68
C GLU A 186 -7.28 10.16 -17.27
N ARG A 187 -6.09 10.55 -17.75
CA ARG A 187 -5.09 9.59 -18.25
C ARG A 187 -4.66 8.58 -17.19
N GLU A 188 -4.39 9.04 -15.96
CA GLU A 188 -4.10 8.18 -14.82
C GLU A 188 -5.29 7.28 -14.47
N LYS A 189 -6.51 7.85 -14.42
CA LYS A 189 -7.74 7.09 -14.10
C LYS A 189 -8.03 5.98 -15.12
N TYR A 190 -7.81 6.24 -16.40
CA TYR A 190 -8.13 5.32 -17.49
C TYR A 190 -6.91 4.53 -18.02
N GLY A 191 -5.73 4.66 -17.39
CA GLY A 191 -4.52 3.96 -17.82
C GLY A 191 -4.07 4.29 -19.24
N GLN A 192 -4.22 5.55 -19.65
CA GLN A 192 -3.81 6.06 -20.97
C GLN A 192 -2.37 6.60 -20.98
N GLU A 193 -1.63 6.34 -19.91
CA GLU A 193 -0.22 6.67 -19.80
C GLU A 193 0.63 5.77 -20.70
N GLU A 194 1.69 6.33 -21.29
CA GLU A 194 2.64 5.60 -22.12
C GLU A 194 3.72 4.99 -21.22
N LEU A 195 3.32 3.96 -20.48
CA LEU A 195 4.15 3.29 -19.50
C LEU A 195 4.47 1.83 -19.88
N PRO A 196 5.65 1.34 -19.50
CA PRO A 196 5.98 -0.08 -19.62
C PRO A 196 5.11 -0.95 -18.68
N PRO A 197 4.80 -2.21 -19.03
CA PRO A 197 3.78 -3.03 -18.36
C PRO A 197 3.96 -3.24 -16.85
N GLY A 198 5.18 -3.10 -16.31
CA GLY A 198 5.44 -3.19 -14.88
C GLY A 198 5.32 -1.90 -14.08
N ALA A 199 5.18 -0.73 -14.72
CA ALA A 199 5.27 0.57 -14.04
C ALA A 199 4.14 0.86 -13.04
N HIS A 200 2.96 0.26 -13.23
CA HIS A 200 1.82 0.41 -12.31
C HIS A 200 1.87 -0.56 -11.11
N LYS A 201 2.78 -1.54 -11.13
CA LYS A 201 2.94 -2.45 -9.99
C LYS A 201 3.74 -1.75 -8.91
N ALA A 202 3.24 -1.76 -7.67
CA ALA A 202 3.98 -1.27 -6.53
C ALA A 202 5.28 -2.08 -6.35
N ASN A 203 6.38 -1.50 -6.80
CA ASN A 203 7.72 -2.07 -6.74
C ASN A 203 8.73 -0.96 -6.43
N LYS A 204 9.49 -1.18 -5.36
CA LYS A 204 10.53 -0.26 -4.86
C LYS A 204 11.82 -0.33 -5.70
N HIS A 205 12.05 -1.44 -6.40
CA HIS A 205 13.27 -1.73 -7.16
C HIS A 205 12.93 -1.96 -8.62
N TYR A 206 12.10 -1.09 -9.20
CA TYR A 206 11.63 -1.24 -10.56
C TYR A 206 12.71 -0.84 -11.58
N LYS A 207 12.94 -1.70 -12.59
CA LYS A 207 13.98 -1.55 -13.62
C LYS A 207 13.36 -1.40 -15.02
N PRO A 208 12.82 -0.23 -15.38
CA PRO A 208 12.11 -0.05 -16.64
C PRO A 208 12.94 -0.29 -17.91
N TRP A 209 14.28 -0.33 -17.82
CA TRP A 209 15.16 -0.61 -18.97
C TRP A 209 15.34 -2.10 -19.26
N LEU A 210 14.99 -3.00 -18.32
CA LEU A 210 15.12 -4.46 -18.51
C LEU A 210 13.88 -5.11 -19.14
N GLU A 211 12.70 -4.48 -19.06
CA GLU A 211 11.45 -5.09 -19.55
C GLU A 211 11.42 -5.31 -21.08
N ASN A 212 12.23 -4.57 -21.85
CA ASN A 212 12.37 -4.82 -23.30
C ASN A 212 13.22 -6.07 -23.63
N VAL A 213 13.95 -6.64 -22.66
CA VAL A 213 14.86 -7.78 -22.87
C VAL A 213 14.20 -9.11 -22.46
N GLU A 214 13.29 -9.09 -21.49
CA GLU A 214 12.67 -10.30 -20.93
C GLU A 214 11.62 -10.95 -21.86
N GLU A 215 11.12 -10.27 -22.90
CA GLU A 215 10.27 -10.90 -23.93
C GLU A 215 10.99 -11.92 -24.84
N LYS A 216 12.33 -11.97 -24.84
CA LYS A 216 13.10 -12.91 -25.70
C LYS A 216 13.74 -14.09 -24.98
N ALA A 217 13.72 -14.13 -23.64
CA ALA A 217 14.38 -15.19 -22.91
C ALA A 217 13.57 -15.52 -21.65
N LEU A 218 12.63 -16.46 -21.75
CA LEU A 218 12.29 -17.44 -20.70
C LEU A 218 11.18 -18.36 -21.21
N ASN A 219 11.59 -19.49 -21.79
CA ASN A 219 10.79 -20.72 -21.80
C ASN A 219 11.19 -21.53 -20.54
N PRO A 220 10.26 -22.29 -19.91
CA PRO A 220 10.28 -22.55 -18.48
C PRO A 220 11.03 -23.83 -18.08
N GLN A 221 11.88 -23.74 -17.05
CA GLN A 221 12.32 -24.91 -16.29
C GLN A 221 11.56 -25.03 -14.98
N ASN A 222 10.71 -26.06 -14.95
CA ASN A 222 10.01 -26.60 -13.79
C ASN A 222 10.95 -26.83 -12.59
N SER A 223 10.52 -26.38 -11.41
CA SER A 223 10.83 -27.06 -10.15
C SER A 223 9.74 -26.77 -9.11
N SER A 224 8.59 -27.42 -9.28
CA SER A 224 7.53 -27.46 -8.27
C SER A 224 7.88 -28.51 -7.19
N LYS A 225 8.25 -28.04 -6.00
CA LYS A 225 8.08 -28.77 -4.74
C LYS A 225 7.40 -27.84 -3.75
N ASN A 226 6.11 -28.05 -3.56
CA ASN A 226 5.46 -27.93 -2.25
C ASN A 226 4.10 -28.64 -2.32
N GLN A 227 4.09 -29.84 -1.74
CA GLN A 227 2.87 -30.57 -1.40
C GLN A 227 2.22 -29.88 -0.21
N ALA A 228 0.92 -29.57 -0.33
CA ALA A 228 0.01 -29.45 0.81
C ALA A 228 -1.31 -30.10 0.41
N GLN A 229 -1.79 -31.00 1.27
CA GLN A 229 -2.94 -31.88 1.08
C GLN A 229 -4.28 -31.11 1.05
N PRO A 230 -5.30 -31.60 0.32
CA PRO A 230 -6.66 -31.09 0.41
C PRO A 230 -7.37 -31.68 1.63
N VAL A 231 -8.01 -30.82 2.43
CA VAL A 231 -8.98 -31.24 3.44
C VAL A 231 -10.38 -31.29 2.80
N SER A 232 -10.90 -32.50 2.65
CA SER A 232 -12.24 -32.79 2.15
C SER A 232 -13.31 -32.46 3.19
N ALA A 233 -14.35 -31.73 2.79
CA ALA A 233 -15.69 -31.83 3.35
C ALA A 233 -16.70 -31.22 2.36
N SER A 234 -17.17 -32.04 1.43
CA SER A 234 -18.39 -31.78 0.64
C SER A 234 -19.59 -32.45 1.33
N PRO A 235 -20.78 -31.86 1.28
CA PRO A 235 -22.00 -32.61 1.09
C PRO A 235 -22.35 -32.63 -0.41
N SER A 236 -22.69 -33.81 -0.87
CA SER A 236 -23.11 -34.16 -2.23
C SER A 236 -24.49 -33.61 -2.58
N SER A 237 -24.61 -32.96 -3.75
CA SER A 237 -25.85 -32.96 -4.54
C SER A 237 -25.55 -32.74 -6.03
N SER A 238 -25.85 -33.79 -6.81
CA SER A 238 -26.25 -33.82 -8.23
C SER A 238 -25.47 -33.02 -9.29
N SER A 239 -24.93 -33.79 -10.23
CA SER A 239 -24.37 -33.40 -11.52
C SER A 239 -25.32 -32.64 -12.45
N SER A 240 -25.23 -31.32 -12.42
CA SER A 240 -25.44 -30.43 -13.56
C SER A 240 -24.36 -29.37 -13.48
N SER A 241 -23.64 -29.10 -14.57
CA SER A 241 -22.73 -27.97 -14.69
C SER A 241 -23.53 -26.67 -14.60
N SER A 242 -23.93 -26.28 -13.39
CA SER A 242 -24.67 -25.06 -13.13
C SER A 242 -23.71 -23.89 -13.37
N ASN A 243 -24.02 -23.05 -14.36
CA ASN A 243 -23.30 -21.80 -14.64
C ASN A 243 -23.66 -20.70 -13.64
N ASP A 244 -23.91 -21.08 -12.39
CA ASP A 244 -24.35 -20.21 -11.31
C ASP A 244 -23.61 -20.53 -10.01
N TYR A 245 -23.58 -19.54 -9.14
CA TYR A 245 -23.17 -19.65 -7.76
C TYR A 245 -24.37 -19.38 -6.87
N LEU A 246 -24.83 -20.43 -6.16
CA LEU A 246 -26.01 -20.39 -5.29
C LEU A 246 -27.27 -19.90 -6.01
N GLY A 247 -27.41 -20.13 -7.33
CA GLY A 247 -28.53 -19.64 -8.12
C GLY A 247 -28.34 -18.25 -8.73
N ILE A 248 -27.20 -17.59 -8.53
CA ILE A 248 -26.81 -16.36 -9.25
C ILE A 248 -25.92 -16.72 -10.43
N PRO A 249 -26.31 -16.45 -11.69
CA PRO A 249 -25.47 -16.71 -12.84
C PRO A 249 -24.10 -16.02 -12.73
N TYR A 250 -23.01 -16.72 -13.07
CA TYR A 250 -21.67 -16.13 -13.02
C TYR A 250 -21.55 -14.89 -13.92
N SER A 251 -22.29 -14.83 -15.02
CA SER A 251 -22.37 -13.65 -15.88
C SER A 251 -22.94 -12.42 -15.14
N GLU A 252 -23.94 -12.61 -14.27
CA GLU A 252 -24.51 -11.55 -13.42
C GLU A 252 -23.48 -11.06 -12.39
N ILE A 253 -22.73 -12.00 -11.78
CA ILE A 253 -21.65 -11.68 -10.84
C ILE A 253 -20.53 -10.89 -11.52
N ILE A 254 -20.10 -11.32 -12.71
CA ILE A 254 -19.05 -10.66 -13.49
C ILE A 254 -19.51 -9.27 -13.95
N SER A 255 -20.74 -9.15 -14.43
CA SER A 255 -21.31 -7.85 -14.81
C SER A 255 -21.35 -6.89 -13.62
N LYS A 256 -21.79 -7.36 -12.45
CA LYS A 256 -21.81 -6.56 -11.23
C LYS A 256 -20.40 -6.17 -10.77
N TRP A 257 -19.44 -7.08 -10.87
CA TRP A 257 -18.04 -6.79 -10.58
C TRP A 257 -17.51 -5.63 -11.42
N TRP A 258 -17.77 -5.64 -12.73
CA TRP A 258 -17.37 -4.54 -13.62
C TRP A 258 -18.13 -3.25 -13.32
N GLN A 259 -19.43 -3.34 -12.99
CA GLN A 259 -20.21 -2.18 -12.55
C GLN A 259 -19.61 -1.50 -11.30
N MET A 260 -19.16 -2.28 -10.32
CA MET A 260 -18.65 -1.75 -9.05
C MET A 260 -17.19 -1.30 -9.11
N TYR A 261 -16.36 -1.96 -9.93
CA TYR A 261 -14.92 -1.77 -9.88
C TYR A 261 -14.25 -1.40 -11.20
N ASN A 262 -15.02 -1.22 -12.27
CA ASN A 262 -14.50 -0.76 -13.56
C ASN A 262 -15.50 0.14 -14.29
N ASP A 263 -16.28 0.94 -13.55
CA ASP A 263 -17.29 1.87 -14.09
C ASP A 263 -18.28 1.21 -15.09
N GLY A 264 -18.55 -0.09 -14.95
CA GLY A 264 -19.41 -0.87 -15.85
C GLY A 264 -18.77 -1.31 -17.17
N HIS A 265 -17.50 -0.99 -17.40
CA HIS A 265 -16.80 -1.34 -18.62
C HIS A 265 -16.15 -2.71 -18.52
N GLU A 266 -16.13 -3.44 -19.63
CA GLU A 266 -15.35 -4.67 -19.74
C GLU A 266 -13.85 -4.36 -19.95
N PRO A 267 -12.95 -5.30 -19.63
CA PRO A 267 -11.53 -5.14 -19.87
C PRO A 267 -11.19 -4.88 -21.35
N VAL A 268 -10.24 -3.98 -21.59
CA VAL A 268 -9.77 -3.55 -22.91
C VAL A 268 -8.27 -3.76 -23.04
N ARG A 269 -7.70 -3.65 -24.25
CA ARG A 269 -6.30 -3.99 -24.57
C ARG A 269 -5.26 -3.54 -23.55
N SER A 270 -5.39 -2.34 -23.00
CA SER A 270 -4.44 -1.76 -22.04
C SER A 270 -4.47 -2.41 -20.65
N ASN A 271 -5.62 -2.94 -20.21
CA ASN A 271 -5.81 -3.43 -18.85
C ASN A 271 -6.34 -4.87 -18.77
N ARG A 272 -6.58 -5.53 -19.92
CA ARG A 272 -7.20 -6.87 -19.99
C ARG A 272 -6.49 -7.92 -19.15
N ASN A 273 -5.16 -7.94 -19.11
CA ASN A 273 -4.39 -8.94 -18.34
C ASN A 273 -4.56 -8.73 -16.83
N THR A 274 -4.38 -7.48 -16.38
CA THR A 274 -4.52 -7.10 -14.97
C THR A 274 -5.93 -7.34 -14.48
N LEU A 275 -6.94 -6.85 -15.21
CA LEU A 275 -8.34 -6.99 -14.82
C LEU A 275 -8.82 -8.44 -14.90
N THR A 276 -8.38 -9.22 -15.90
CA THR A 276 -8.71 -10.64 -15.97
C THR A 276 -8.10 -11.42 -14.82
N PHE A 277 -6.84 -11.13 -14.47
CA PHE A 277 -6.19 -11.73 -13.30
C PHE A 277 -6.90 -11.32 -12.00
N GLU A 278 -7.21 -10.03 -11.81
CA GLU A 278 -7.96 -9.56 -10.64
C GLU A 278 -9.31 -10.24 -10.51
N LEU A 279 -10.08 -10.31 -11.61
CA LEU A 279 -11.36 -11.02 -11.64
C LEU A 279 -11.16 -12.50 -11.27
N ALA A 280 -10.17 -13.18 -11.86
CA ALA A 280 -9.89 -14.59 -11.61
C ALA A 280 -9.50 -14.86 -10.15
N VAL A 281 -8.64 -14.04 -9.54
CA VAL A 281 -8.21 -14.17 -8.14
C VAL A 281 -9.41 -14.03 -7.19
N ASN A 282 -10.42 -13.25 -7.58
CA ASN A 282 -11.65 -13.12 -6.80
C ASN A 282 -12.57 -14.32 -7.06
N LEU A 283 -12.97 -14.56 -8.31
CA LEU A 283 -13.95 -15.58 -8.69
C LEU A 283 -13.57 -16.99 -8.25
N ARG A 284 -12.27 -17.34 -8.18
CA ARG A 284 -11.83 -18.68 -7.76
C ARG A 284 -12.46 -19.16 -6.44
N HIS A 285 -12.78 -18.25 -5.52
CA HIS A 285 -13.36 -18.57 -4.21
C HIS A 285 -14.81 -19.08 -4.32
N ILE A 286 -15.56 -18.61 -5.32
CA ILE A 286 -16.95 -19.03 -5.58
C ILE A 286 -17.04 -20.04 -6.73
N CYS A 287 -15.92 -20.33 -7.40
CA CYS A 287 -15.80 -21.38 -8.42
C CYS A 287 -15.19 -22.68 -7.86
N GLY A 288 -15.00 -22.78 -6.55
CA GLY A 288 -14.37 -23.95 -5.91
C GLY A 288 -12.93 -24.20 -6.38
N PHE A 289 -12.23 -23.16 -6.85
CA PHE A 289 -10.90 -23.27 -7.47
C PHE A 289 -10.85 -24.21 -8.69
N ASP A 290 -11.98 -24.45 -9.35
CA ASP A 290 -12.05 -25.25 -10.58
C ASP A 290 -11.60 -24.44 -11.79
N ARG A 291 -10.46 -24.84 -12.35
CA ARG A 291 -9.89 -24.26 -13.57
C ARG A 291 -10.87 -24.30 -14.75
N SER A 292 -11.57 -25.40 -14.94
CA SER A 292 -12.43 -25.61 -16.12
C SER A 292 -13.63 -24.66 -16.08
N LEU A 293 -14.25 -24.54 -14.91
CA LEU A 293 -15.33 -23.60 -14.65
C LEU A 293 -14.86 -22.16 -14.85
N MET A 294 -13.70 -21.78 -14.31
CA MET A 294 -13.14 -20.44 -14.49
C MET A 294 -12.86 -20.11 -15.97
N THR A 295 -12.32 -21.06 -16.75
CA THR A 295 -12.10 -20.91 -18.19
C THR A 295 -13.39 -20.67 -18.95
N GLN A 296 -14.46 -21.35 -18.54
CA GLN A 296 -15.78 -21.26 -19.15
C GLN A 296 -16.48 -19.93 -18.84
N ILE A 297 -16.42 -19.46 -17.60
CA ILE A 297 -17.16 -18.26 -17.17
C ILE A 297 -16.42 -16.95 -17.46
N ILE A 298 -15.08 -16.96 -17.54
CA ILE A 298 -14.27 -15.77 -17.82
C ILE A 298 -14.16 -15.61 -19.35
N PRO A 299 -14.73 -14.54 -19.94
CA PRO A 299 -14.63 -14.27 -21.37
C PRO A 299 -13.21 -13.90 -21.81
N CYS A 300 -12.96 -14.06 -23.12
CA CYS A 300 -11.78 -13.50 -23.78
C CYS A 300 -12.06 -12.05 -24.19
N TYR A 301 -11.89 -11.13 -23.24
CA TYR A 301 -12.15 -9.71 -23.46
C TYR A 301 -11.24 -9.10 -24.54
N ASP A 302 -11.78 -8.29 -25.43
CA ASP A 302 -11.01 -7.55 -26.45
C ASP A 302 -10.02 -8.42 -27.28
N GLY A 303 -10.49 -9.57 -27.76
CA GLY A 303 -9.69 -10.49 -28.58
C GLY A 303 -8.49 -11.08 -27.84
N PHE A 304 -8.55 -11.12 -26.50
CA PHE A 304 -7.54 -11.75 -25.64
C PHE A 304 -7.29 -13.20 -26.05
N PRO A 305 -6.05 -13.58 -26.43
CA PRO A 305 -5.76 -14.95 -26.81
C PRO A 305 -6.13 -15.92 -25.69
N GLU A 306 -6.81 -17.02 -26.03
CA GLU A 306 -7.25 -18.04 -25.08
C GLU A 306 -6.07 -18.53 -24.20
N GLN A 307 -4.87 -18.62 -24.78
CA GLN A 307 -3.66 -19.03 -24.08
C GLN A 307 -3.24 -18.05 -22.97
N GLU A 308 -3.33 -16.74 -23.23
CA GLU A 308 -3.01 -15.71 -22.23
C GLU A 308 -4.07 -15.67 -21.12
N LYS A 309 -5.35 -15.89 -21.46
CA LYS A 309 -6.43 -16.08 -20.47
C LYS A 309 -6.12 -17.26 -19.56
N MET A 310 -5.75 -18.39 -20.15
CA MET A 310 -5.42 -19.60 -19.40
C MET A 310 -4.19 -19.39 -18.50
N ALA A 311 -3.19 -18.65 -18.96
CA ALA A 311 -2.04 -18.27 -18.14
C ALA A 311 -2.47 -17.39 -16.94
N CYS A 312 -3.33 -16.39 -17.16
CA CYS A 312 -3.87 -15.55 -16.08
C CYS A 312 -4.67 -16.34 -15.05
N ILE A 313 -5.54 -17.25 -15.50
CA ILE A 313 -6.32 -18.13 -14.61
C ILE A 313 -5.38 -19.04 -13.80
N ASN A 314 -4.37 -19.63 -14.43
CA ASN A 314 -3.40 -20.48 -13.73
C ASN A 314 -2.62 -19.69 -12.67
N SER A 315 -2.17 -18.47 -13.00
CA SER A 315 -1.53 -17.58 -12.02
C SER A 315 -2.47 -17.28 -10.86
N ALA A 316 -3.73 -16.96 -11.15
CA ALA A 316 -4.74 -16.68 -10.13
C ALA A 316 -5.05 -17.91 -9.24
N LEU A 317 -4.99 -19.13 -9.78
CA LEU A 317 -5.18 -20.35 -8.99
C LEU A 317 -3.96 -20.70 -8.13
N ASN A 318 -2.76 -20.29 -8.53
CA ASN A 318 -1.53 -20.51 -7.77
C ASN A 318 -1.30 -19.50 -6.65
N GLU A 319 -2.00 -18.37 -6.67
CA GLU A 319 -1.95 -17.37 -5.60
C GLU A 319 -2.40 -17.95 -4.26
N LYS A 320 -1.81 -17.46 -3.16
CA LYS A 320 -2.08 -17.98 -1.81
C LYS A 320 -3.59 -18.07 -1.54
N ILE A 321 -4.05 -19.22 -1.05
CA ILE A 321 -5.44 -19.42 -0.63
C ILE A 321 -5.70 -18.62 0.65
N THR A 322 -6.75 -17.82 0.63
CA THR A 322 -7.21 -16.97 1.72
C THR A 322 -8.73 -17.10 1.88
N GLN A 323 -9.30 -16.45 2.89
CA GLN A 323 -10.73 -16.15 2.90
C GLN A 323 -11.13 -15.34 1.67
N MET A 324 -12.43 -15.30 1.36
CA MET A 324 -12.99 -14.54 0.26
C MET A 324 -12.60 -13.06 0.34
N PRO A 325 -12.06 -12.47 -0.74
CA PRO A 325 -11.65 -11.07 -0.74
C PRO A 325 -12.85 -10.13 -0.55
N LYS A 326 -12.62 -8.99 0.12
CA LYS A 326 -13.65 -7.98 0.40
C LYS A 326 -14.41 -7.53 -0.85
N ARG A 327 -13.70 -7.30 -1.96
CA ARG A 327 -14.33 -6.87 -3.23
C ARG A 327 -15.37 -7.86 -3.73
N LEU A 328 -15.10 -9.17 -3.61
CA LEU A 328 -16.08 -10.18 -3.98
C LEU A 328 -17.25 -10.24 -3.00
N LYS A 329 -17.00 -10.11 -1.69
CA LYS A 329 -18.07 -10.03 -0.67
C LYS A 329 -19.00 -8.83 -0.93
N ASP A 330 -18.44 -7.68 -1.25
CA ASP A 330 -19.19 -6.46 -1.56
C ASP A 330 -20.07 -6.65 -2.81
N VAL A 331 -19.57 -7.32 -3.86
CA VAL A 331 -20.35 -7.65 -5.07
C VAL A 331 -21.51 -8.60 -4.76
N LEU A 332 -21.25 -9.68 -4.01
CA LEU A 332 -22.29 -10.62 -3.61
C LEU A 332 -23.33 -9.97 -2.70
N ALA A 333 -22.91 -9.08 -1.80
CA ALA A 333 -23.81 -8.32 -0.93
C ALA A 333 -24.67 -7.32 -1.73
N ALA A 334 -24.11 -6.68 -2.76
CA ALA A 334 -24.87 -5.79 -3.64
C ALA A 334 -25.93 -6.56 -4.44
N LEU A 335 -25.57 -7.73 -5.00
CA LEU A 335 -26.53 -8.60 -5.70
C LEU A 335 -27.61 -9.11 -4.75
N ARG A 336 -27.25 -9.51 -3.53
CA ARG A 336 -28.18 -9.89 -2.48
C ARG A 336 -29.22 -8.80 -2.22
N GLN A 337 -28.79 -7.54 -2.08
CA GLN A 337 -29.68 -6.41 -1.85
C GLN A 337 -30.59 -6.13 -3.05
N GLU A 338 -30.11 -6.32 -4.27
CA GLU A 338 -30.92 -6.15 -5.48
C GLU A 338 -32.01 -7.21 -5.58
N LYS A 339 -31.69 -8.48 -5.30
CA LYS A 339 -32.68 -9.56 -5.27
C LYS A 339 -33.72 -9.35 -4.18
N LEU A 340 -33.29 -8.90 -2.99
CA LEU A 340 -34.21 -8.59 -1.90
C LEU A 340 -35.20 -7.45 -2.26
N LYS A 341 -34.73 -6.43 -3.00
CA LYS A 341 -35.59 -5.35 -3.50
C LYS A 341 -36.56 -5.83 -4.60
N GLN A 342 -36.13 -6.79 -5.43
CA GLN A 342 -36.98 -7.37 -6.48
C GLN A 342 -38.07 -8.27 -5.90
N GLY A 343 -37.77 -9.09 -4.88
CA GLY A 343 -38.74 -9.94 -4.17
C GLY A 343 -39.89 -9.14 -3.56
N ALA A 344 -39.57 -8.02 -2.89
CA ALA A 344 -40.56 -7.12 -2.29
C ALA A 344 -41.58 -6.50 -3.27
N SER A 345 -41.34 -6.61 -4.58
CA SER A 345 -42.25 -6.11 -5.64
C SER A 345 -43.16 -7.19 -6.25
N ASN A 346 -42.93 -8.49 -5.97
CA ASN A 346 -43.67 -9.61 -6.56
C ASN A 346 -43.97 -10.72 -5.53
N ALA A 347 -45.24 -10.85 -5.12
CA ALA A 347 -45.70 -11.76 -4.04
C ALA A 347 -45.47 -13.28 -4.27
N THR A 348 -45.08 -13.72 -5.46
CA THR A 348 -44.75 -15.12 -5.78
C THR A 348 -43.24 -15.42 -5.82
N ALA A 349 -42.39 -14.38 -5.74
CA ALA A 349 -40.93 -14.48 -5.83
C ALA A 349 -40.22 -14.50 -4.44
N ASP A 350 -40.98 -14.36 -3.36
CA ASP A 350 -40.43 -14.19 -2.00
C ASP A 350 -39.68 -15.43 -1.50
N ALA A 351 -40.21 -16.65 -1.74
CA ALA A 351 -39.60 -17.88 -1.19
C ALA A 351 -38.24 -18.23 -1.83
N GLU A 352 -38.10 -18.07 -3.15
CA GLU A 352 -36.81 -18.30 -3.85
C GLU A 352 -35.79 -17.21 -3.53
N SER A 353 -36.23 -15.95 -3.42
CA SER A 353 -35.37 -14.84 -3.01
C SER A 353 -34.87 -14.99 -1.57
N GLU A 354 -35.73 -15.44 -0.66
CA GLU A 354 -35.37 -15.69 0.74
C GLU A 354 -34.38 -16.86 0.87
N ALA A 355 -34.61 -17.96 0.13
CA ALA A 355 -33.69 -19.09 0.09
C ALA A 355 -32.29 -18.70 -0.43
N LEU A 356 -32.23 -17.90 -1.50
CA LEU A 356 -30.98 -17.36 -2.04
C LEU A 356 -30.24 -16.50 -1.00
N VAL A 357 -30.96 -15.57 -0.37
CA VAL A 357 -30.42 -14.68 0.67
C VAL A 357 -29.83 -15.48 1.82
N ASN A 358 -30.56 -16.49 2.31
CA ASN A 358 -30.09 -17.36 3.39
C ASN A 358 -28.85 -18.17 2.97
N ALA A 359 -28.81 -18.67 1.73
CA ALA A 359 -27.66 -19.40 1.21
C ALA A 359 -26.39 -18.52 1.11
N LEU A 360 -26.53 -17.27 0.65
CA LEU A 360 -25.43 -16.29 0.63
C LEU A 360 -24.90 -15.99 2.02
N ASP A 361 -25.79 -15.83 3.01
CA ASP A 361 -25.41 -15.56 4.39
C ASP A 361 -24.70 -16.74 5.02
N GLU A 362 -25.19 -17.97 4.79
CA GLU A 362 -24.54 -19.18 5.26
C GLU A 362 -23.16 -19.36 4.62
N ALA A 363 -23.02 -19.09 3.32
CA ALA A 363 -21.75 -19.17 2.62
C ALA A 363 -20.74 -18.13 3.15
N ASN A 364 -21.17 -16.88 3.38
CA ASN A 364 -20.29 -15.86 3.96
C ASN A 364 -19.91 -16.20 5.42
N ALA A 365 -20.84 -16.71 6.23
CA ALA A 365 -20.55 -17.13 7.60
C ALA A 365 -19.53 -18.28 7.65
N LYS A 366 -19.63 -19.25 6.72
CA LYS A 366 -18.62 -20.32 6.58
C LYS A 366 -17.25 -19.77 6.18
N ASP A 367 -17.20 -18.83 5.24
CA ASP A 367 -15.96 -18.19 4.82
C ASP A 367 -15.30 -17.36 5.94
N GLU A 368 -16.07 -16.68 6.78
CA GLU A 368 -15.56 -15.96 7.96
C GLU A 368 -14.85 -16.88 8.96
N MET A 369 -15.21 -18.17 8.97
CA MET A 369 -14.55 -19.18 9.81
C MET A 369 -13.25 -19.72 9.19
N PHE A 370 -12.87 -19.32 7.97
CA PHE A 370 -11.72 -19.85 7.24
C PHE A 370 -10.43 -19.91 8.08
N TYR A 371 -10.03 -18.76 8.66
CA TYR A 371 -8.81 -18.71 9.47
C TYR A 371 -8.95 -19.42 10.81
N PHE A 372 -10.12 -19.35 11.43
CA PHE A 372 -10.40 -20.04 12.69
C PHE A 372 -10.28 -21.55 12.54
N ASN A 373 -10.88 -22.12 11.50
CA ASN A 373 -10.84 -23.55 11.19
C ASN A 373 -9.43 -24.03 10.77
N ALA A 374 -8.61 -23.13 10.23
CA ALA A 374 -7.22 -23.40 9.89
C ALA A 374 -6.26 -23.30 11.08
N LEU A 375 -6.72 -22.92 12.28
CA LEU A 375 -5.86 -22.81 13.45
C LEU A 375 -5.31 -24.19 13.86
N PRO A 376 -3.99 -24.30 14.13
CA PRO A 376 -3.43 -25.51 14.70
C PRO A 376 -3.93 -25.69 16.14
N LYS A 377 -3.60 -26.84 16.74
CA LYS A 377 -3.85 -27.06 18.17
C LYS A 377 -3.07 -26.03 19.00
N MET A 378 -3.80 -25.10 19.61
CA MET A 378 -3.21 -24.00 20.38
C MET A 378 -2.89 -24.40 21.83
N PRO A 379 -1.84 -23.81 22.45
CA PRO A 379 -1.58 -23.93 23.90
C PRO A 379 -2.75 -23.44 24.75
N GLN A 380 -2.88 -23.93 25.98
CA GLN A 380 -4.02 -23.68 26.87
C GLN A 380 -4.39 -22.18 26.96
N GLY A 381 -3.45 -21.31 27.35
CA GLY A 381 -3.75 -19.88 27.50
C GLY A 381 -4.20 -19.20 26.19
N VAL A 382 -3.61 -19.58 25.06
CA VAL A 382 -3.99 -19.05 23.74
C VAL A 382 -5.38 -19.56 23.33
N ARG A 383 -5.66 -20.85 23.56
CA ARG A 383 -6.96 -21.45 23.30
C ARG A 383 -8.06 -20.83 24.17
N ASP A 384 -7.81 -20.61 25.45
CA ASP A 384 -8.78 -19.97 26.36
C ASP A 384 -9.06 -18.52 25.94
N SER A 385 -8.03 -17.82 25.46
CA SER A 385 -8.16 -16.47 24.91
C SER A 385 -9.08 -16.45 23.68
N ILE A 386 -8.90 -17.41 22.76
CA ILE A 386 -9.75 -17.57 21.57
C ILE A 386 -11.18 -17.91 21.97
N ASN A 387 -11.37 -18.86 22.89
CA ASN A 387 -12.68 -19.28 23.36
C ASN A 387 -13.44 -18.14 24.04
N ALA A 388 -12.74 -17.25 24.76
CA ALA A 388 -13.35 -16.12 25.46
C ALA A 388 -13.96 -15.08 24.52
N VAL A 389 -13.35 -14.83 23.36
CA VAL A 389 -13.82 -13.82 22.39
C VAL A 389 -14.65 -14.41 21.25
N GLY A 390 -14.58 -15.73 21.07
CA GLY A 390 -15.26 -16.46 20.01
C GLY A 390 -14.54 -16.43 18.65
N PRO A 391 -14.99 -17.27 17.69
CA PRO A 391 -14.35 -17.41 16.38
C PRO A 391 -14.13 -16.11 15.58
N PRO A 392 -15.08 -15.14 15.53
CA PRO A 392 -14.90 -13.91 14.76
C PRO A 392 -13.70 -13.06 15.20
N LEU A 393 -13.29 -13.17 16.47
CA LEU A 393 -12.18 -12.40 17.04
C LEU A 393 -10.93 -13.26 17.31
N ALA A 394 -10.89 -14.50 16.83
CA ALA A 394 -9.79 -15.43 17.08
C ALA A 394 -8.43 -14.90 16.61
N MET A 395 -8.32 -14.43 15.36
CA MET A 395 -7.07 -13.86 14.84
C MET A 395 -6.68 -12.54 15.52
N PRO A 396 -7.62 -11.59 15.74
CA PRO A 396 -7.37 -10.41 16.56
C PRO A 396 -6.84 -10.71 17.97
N VAL A 397 -7.46 -11.64 18.71
CA VAL A 397 -7.04 -11.93 20.09
C VAL A 397 -5.68 -12.61 20.14
N ILE A 398 -5.40 -13.55 19.22
CA ILE A 398 -4.07 -14.17 19.11
C ILE A 398 -3.00 -13.09 18.91
N THR A 399 -3.29 -12.12 18.03
CA THR A 399 -2.37 -11.02 17.75
C THR A 399 -2.22 -10.09 18.97
N ALA A 400 -3.31 -9.80 19.68
CA ALA A 400 -3.33 -8.90 20.84
C ALA A 400 -2.59 -9.46 22.07
N ILE A 401 -2.60 -10.79 22.28
CA ILE A 401 -1.91 -11.41 23.42
C ILE A 401 -0.42 -11.63 23.16
N CYS A 402 0.05 -11.56 21.89
CA CYS A 402 1.46 -11.77 21.54
C CYS A 402 2.43 -10.88 22.36
N PRO A 403 2.20 -9.57 22.54
CA PRO A 403 3.02 -8.75 23.44
C PRO A 403 3.05 -9.22 24.89
N ALA A 404 1.90 -9.64 25.43
CA ALA A 404 1.84 -10.15 26.80
C ALA A 404 2.62 -11.46 26.95
N ILE A 405 2.51 -12.37 25.96
CA ILE A 405 3.31 -13.60 25.91
C ILE A 405 4.81 -13.27 25.83
N GLY A 406 5.21 -12.35 24.95
CA GLY A 406 6.60 -11.91 24.83
C GLY A 406 7.16 -11.32 26.12
N MET A 407 6.34 -10.54 26.85
CA MET A 407 6.68 -9.98 28.16
C MET A 407 6.87 -11.08 29.22
N LEU A 408 6.01 -12.11 29.24
CA LEU A 408 6.07 -13.21 30.19
C LEU A 408 7.18 -14.23 29.87
N ALA A 409 7.64 -14.29 28.62
CA ALA A 409 8.70 -15.18 28.16
C ALA A 409 10.10 -14.72 28.62
N THR A 410 10.29 -14.55 29.93
CA THR A 410 11.51 -14.01 30.57
C THR A 410 12.77 -14.84 30.28
N GLY A 411 12.61 -16.14 30.01
CA GLY A 411 13.68 -17.06 29.62
C GLY A 411 14.09 -16.98 28.14
N VAL A 412 13.37 -16.22 27.30
CA VAL A 412 13.64 -16.11 25.87
C VAL A 412 14.39 -14.82 25.57
N LYS A 413 15.48 -14.94 24.79
CA LYS A 413 16.31 -13.81 24.36
C LYS A 413 16.59 -13.91 22.87
N VAL A 414 16.65 -12.77 22.20
CA VAL A 414 16.96 -12.66 20.77
C VAL A 414 18.29 -11.94 20.60
N ALA A 415 19.17 -12.51 19.78
CA ALA A 415 20.43 -11.88 19.41
C ALA A 415 20.19 -10.79 18.35
N VAL A 416 20.40 -9.54 18.72
CA VAL A 416 20.35 -8.39 17.80
C VAL A 416 21.73 -7.75 17.80
N HIS A 417 22.43 -7.84 16.66
CA HIS A 417 23.82 -7.37 16.51
C HIS A 417 24.77 -7.90 17.60
N GLY A 418 24.67 -9.20 17.93
CA GLY A 418 25.50 -9.84 18.95
C GLY A 418 25.10 -9.57 20.40
N LYS A 419 24.07 -8.74 20.64
CA LYS A 419 23.53 -8.48 21.98
C LYS A 419 22.24 -9.27 22.21
N MET A 420 22.16 -9.96 23.35
CA MET A 420 20.97 -10.69 23.78
C MET A 420 19.95 -9.73 24.38
N ASN A 421 18.79 -9.59 23.73
CA ASN A 421 17.70 -8.71 24.17
C ASN A 421 16.46 -9.54 24.53
N SER A 422 15.65 -9.07 25.48
CA SER A 422 14.32 -9.64 25.72
C SER A 422 13.40 -9.41 24.52
N LEU A 423 12.35 -10.22 24.40
CA LEU A 423 11.30 -9.98 23.42
C LEU A 423 10.60 -8.65 23.72
N ASN A 424 10.55 -7.77 22.73
CA ASN A 424 9.77 -6.55 22.76
C ASN A 424 8.85 -6.53 21.54
N LEU A 425 7.58 -6.80 21.76
CA LEU A 425 6.58 -6.97 20.71
C LEU A 425 5.51 -5.89 20.85
N ILE A 426 5.01 -5.43 19.71
CA ILE A 426 3.87 -4.52 19.62
C ILE A 426 2.81 -5.18 18.73
N SER A 427 1.54 -5.05 19.13
CA SER A 427 0.40 -5.48 18.33
C SER A 427 -0.51 -4.28 18.08
N TYR A 428 -1.05 -4.18 16.87
CA TYR A 428 -2.03 -3.16 16.50
C TYR A 428 -3.28 -3.86 15.97
N ILE A 429 -4.41 -3.64 16.66
CA ILE A 429 -5.71 -4.17 16.28
C ILE A 429 -6.62 -3.00 15.90
N ALA A 430 -7.00 -2.94 14.62
CA ALA A 430 -7.97 -1.99 14.11
C ALA A 430 -9.24 -2.71 13.67
N GLY A 431 -10.38 -2.06 13.85
CA GLY A 431 -11.67 -2.55 13.42
C GLY A 431 -12.72 -1.45 13.54
N ASP A 432 -13.80 -1.59 12.79
CA ASP A 432 -14.89 -0.62 12.75
C ASP A 432 -15.55 -0.42 14.13
N PHE A 433 -16.37 0.62 14.25
CA PHE A 433 -17.19 0.79 15.44
C PHE A 433 -18.13 -0.41 15.60
N ALA A 434 -18.36 -0.85 16.85
CA ALA A 434 -19.15 -2.04 17.16
C ALA A 434 -18.64 -3.39 16.60
N SER A 435 -17.37 -3.49 16.17
CA SER A 435 -16.77 -4.76 15.70
C SER A 435 -16.53 -5.81 16.80
N GLY A 436 -16.96 -5.56 18.03
CA GLY A 436 -16.70 -6.43 19.19
C GLY A 436 -15.26 -6.37 19.74
N LYS A 437 -14.35 -5.59 19.15
CA LYS A 437 -12.92 -5.55 19.51
C LYS A 437 -12.63 -5.26 21.00
N GLY A 438 -13.51 -4.52 21.68
CA GLY A 438 -13.37 -4.25 23.12
C GLY A 438 -13.47 -5.50 24.01
N SER A 439 -14.02 -6.60 23.49
CA SER A 439 -14.06 -7.90 24.18
C SER A 439 -12.67 -8.53 24.34
N ILE A 440 -11.66 -8.00 23.63
CA ILE A 440 -10.26 -8.45 23.73
C ILE A 440 -9.58 -7.88 24.98
N ASP A 441 -9.99 -6.69 25.44
CA ASP A 441 -9.34 -5.99 26.55
C ASP A 441 -9.31 -6.83 27.84
N PRO A 442 -10.41 -7.46 28.29
CA PRO A 442 -10.39 -8.33 29.46
C PRO A 442 -9.43 -9.52 29.35
N VAL A 443 -9.23 -10.04 28.13
CA VAL A 443 -8.30 -11.15 27.88
C VAL A 443 -6.86 -10.68 28.05
N VAL A 444 -6.50 -9.54 27.48
CA VAL A 444 -5.17 -8.93 27.65
C VAL A 444 -4.92 -8.57 29.12
N ASP A 445 -5.94 -8.08 29.81
CA ASP A 445 -5.86 -7.79 31.25
C ASP A 445 -5.60 -9.05 32.08
N ALA A 446 -6.22 -10.19 31.73
CA ALA A 446 -5.96 -11.46 32.39
C ALA A 446 -4.49 -11.91 32.22
N TRP A 447 -3.96 -11.86 31.00
CA TRP A 447 -2.54 -12.19 30.72
C TRP A 447 -1.55 -11.27 31.45
N THR A 448 -1.89 -10.01 31.65
CA THR A 448 -0.99 -9.01 32.27
C THR A 448 -1.22 -8.83 33.77
N SER A 449 -2.18 -9.56 34.36
CA SER A 449 -2.65 -9.36 35.72
C SER A 449 -1.55 -9.50 36.78
N GLU A 450 -0.75 -10.57 36.71
CA GLU A 450 0.34 -10.82 37.66
C GLU A 450 1.41 -9.71 37.60
N VAL A 451 1.79 -9.29 36.39
CA VAL A 451 2.76 -8.21 36.18
C VAL A 451 2.24 -6.90 36.74
N LYS A 452 0.96 -6.58 36.51
CA LYS A 452 0.31 -5.39 37.07
C LYS A 452 0.25 -5.42 38.61
N GLN A 453 0.02 -6.59 39.20
CA GLN A 453 0.03 -6.75 40.66
C GLN A 453 1.44 -6.58 41.24
N MET A 454 2.46 -7.16 40.61
CA MET A 454 3.86 -6.96 40.99
C MET A 454 4.27 -5.49 40.89
N ASP A 455 3.95 -4.81 39.78
CA ASP A 455 4.26 -3.38 39.60
C ASP A 455 3.59 -2.52 40.69
N LYS A 456 2.33 -2.82 41.03
CA LYS A 456 1.63 -2.16 42.13
C LYS A 456 2.36 -2.35 43.47
N MET A 457 2.82 -3.57 43.77
CA MET A 457 3.60 -3.85 44.97
C MET A 457 4.94 -3.08 44.96
N TYR A 458 5.67 -3.07 43.85
CA TYR A 458 6.92 -2.31 43.72
C TYR A 458 6.72 -0.81 43.88
N ARG A 459 5.64 -0.24 43.33
CA ARG A 459 5.31 1.18 43.51
C ARG A 459 4.97 1.51 44.95
N VAL A 460 4.23 0.65 45.65
CA VAL A 460 3.94 0.81 47.08
C VAL A 460 5.24 0.73 47.89
N SER A 461 6.06 -0.30 47.68
CA SER A 461 7.35 -0.47 48.37
C SER A 461 8.31 0.69 48.11
N SER A 462 8.41 1.18 46.86
CA SER A 462 9.23 2.35 46.51
C SER A 462 8.70 3.62 47.18
N SER A 463 7.38 3.81 47.22
CA SER A 463 6.77 4.94 47.94
C SER A 463 6.97 4.88 49.44
N LEU A 464 7.00 3.67 50.02
CA LEU A 464 7.26 3.44 51.44
C LEU A 464 8.73 3.70 51.76
N PHE A 465 9.65 3.21 50.91
CA PHE A 465 11.09 3.45 51.00
C PHE A 465 11.42 4.95 50.92
N LEU A 466 10.82 5.67 49.97
CA LEU A 466 10.96 7.13 49.88
C LEU A 466 10.43 7.84 51.14
N LYS A 467 9.36 7.35 51.76
CA LYS A 467 8.82 7.93 53.01
C LYS A 467 9.67 7.62 54.24
N THR A 468 10.34 6.47 54.30
CA THR A 468 11.20 6.08 55.42
C THR A 468 12.61 6.65 55.31
N SER A 469 13.17 6.73 54.10
CA SER A 469 14.54 7.23 53.87
C SER A 469 14.69 8.75 54.06
N TRP A 470 13.58 9.50 54.08
CA TRP A 470 13.57 10.94 54.40
C TRP A 470 13.34 11.25 55.90
N LYS A 471 13.14 10.23 56.75
CA LYS A 471 12.88 10.42 58.20
C LYS A 471 14.11 10.30 59.11
N HIS A 472 15.30 10.06 58.57
CA HIS A 472 16.54 10.09 59.35
C HIS A 472 17.58 11.04 58.74
N PRO A 473 17.48 12.35 59.01
CA PRO A 473 18.66 13.18 59.13
C PRO A 473 19.23 12.99 60.54
N CYS A 474 20.38 12.30 60.65
CA CYS A 474 21.29 12.50 61.77
C CYS A 474 22.44 13.37 61.28
#